data_AF-A0A836U3G1-F1
#
_entry.id   AF-A0A836U3G1-F1
#
_cell.length_a   1.000
_cell.length_b   1.000
_cell.length_c   1.000
_cell.angle_alpha   90.00
_cell.angle_beta   90.00
_cell.angle_gamma   90.00
#
_symmetry.space_group_name_H-M   'P 1'
#
loop_
_entity.id
_entity.type
_entity.pdbx_description
1 polymer ?
#
loop_
_entity_poly.entity_id
_entity_poly.type
_entity_poly.pdbx_seq_one_letter_code
_entity_poly.pdbx_strand_id
1 'polypeptide(L)'
;MKTRVQEFIDRLDTQDYLLMKDIGNYIMYSFLEMHSNETLNIMSQREFNETVSRLLQNWDDLPEHKDKCLLRKEWLLMGGCLPYDAAVYPEGVRKIAISWVASIVSEKLH
;
A
#
# COMPACT_ATOMS: atom_id res chain seq x y z
N MET A 1 10.04 30.99 10.24
CA MET A 1 10.06 29.72 11.00
C MET A 1 8.86 28.91 10.53
N LYS A 2 9.03 27.69 10.03
CA LYS A 2 7.91 26.84 9.62
C LYS A 2 7.22 26.27 10.86
N THR A 3 5.91 26.07 10.80
CA THR A 3 5.16 25.38 11.86
C THR A 3 5.31 23.86 11.68
N ARG A 4 5.10 23.08 12.74
CA ARG A 4 5.10 21.60 12.65
C ARG A 4 4.12 21.06 11.59
N VAL A 5 3.02 21.77 11.37
CA VAL A 5 2.04 21.43 10.32
C VAL A 5 2.60 21.70 8.93
N GLN A 6 3.28 22.83 8.74
CA GLN A 6 3.93 23.16 7.47
C GLN A 6 5.04 22.14 7.14
N GLU A 7 5.85 21.76 8.14
CA GLU A 7 6.88 20.72 7.99
C GLU A 7 6.27 19.36 7.65
N PHE A 8 5.09 19.05 8.17
CA PHE A 8 4.37 17.83 7.81
C PHE A 8 3.87 17.89 6.36
N ILE A 9 3.22 18.99 5.96
CA ILE A 9 2.72 19.18 4.59
C ILE A 9 3.86 19.10 3.58
N ASP A 10 4.98 19.78 3.84
CA ASP A 10 6.14 19.76 2.95
C ASP A 10 6.72 18.34 2.78
N ARG A 11 6.52 17.46 3.77
CA ARG A 11 6.94 16.06 3.70
C ARG A 11 5.96 15.19 2.91
N LEU A 12 4.67 15.52 2.86
CA LEU A 12 3.66 14.75 2.13
C LEU A 12 3.94 14.69 0.62
N ASP A 13 4.63 15.69 0.07
CA ASP A 13 4.97 15.77 -1.35
C ASP A 13 6.39 15.26 -1.65
N THR A 14 7.11 14.72 -0.65
CA THR A 14 8.42 14.15 -0.88
C THR A 14 8.32 12.78 -1.56
N GLN A 15 9.25 12.51 -2.48
CA GLN A 15 9.38 11.20 -3.11
C GLN A 15 9.50 10.08 -2.07
N ASP A 16 10.24 10.32 -0.98
CA ASP A 16 10.35 9.38 0.14
C ASP A 16 8.99 9.05 0.76
N TYR A 17 8.17 10.07 1.07
CA TYR A 17 6.85 9.82 1.65
C TYR A 17 5.93 9.09 0.67
N LEU A 18 5.96 9.47 -0.61
CA LEU A 18 5.17 8.79 -1.65
C LEU A 18 5.58 7.32 -1.79
N LEU A 19 6.88 7.01 -1.77
CA LEU A 19 7.37 5.65 -1.81
C LEU A 19 7.03 4.87 -0.53
N MET A 20 7.13 5.48 0.66
CA MET A 20 6.68 4.85 1.91
C MET A 20 5.19 4.49 1.84
N LYS A 21 4.35 5.40 1.30
CA LYS A 21 2.93 5.15 1.07
C LYS A 21 2.70 4.04 0.06
N ASP A 22 3.45 4.02 -1.04
CA ASP A 22 3.35 2.98 -2.08
C ASP A 22 3.69 1.59 -1.52
N ILE A 23 4.68 1.47 -0.63
CA ILE A 23 5.00 0.20 0.05
C ILE A 23 3.78 -0.30 0.84
N GLY A 24 3.19 0.57 1.68
CA GLY A 24 2.00 0.21 2.45
C GLY A 24 0.81 -0.15 1.56
N ASN A 25 0.58 0.63 0.51
CA ASN A 25 -0.49 0.43 -0.46
C ASN A 25 -0.38 -0.92 -1.16
N TYR A 26 0.80 -1.26 -1.69
CA TYR A 26 1.04 -2.53 -2.37
C TYR A 26 0.76 -3.74 -1.46
N ILE A 27 1.18 -3.66 -0.19
CA ILE A 27 1.00 -4.72 0.79
C ILE A 27 -0.47 -4.88 1.17
N MET A 28 -1.18 -3.76 1.41
CA MET A 28 -2.63 -3.79 1.71
C MET A 28 -3.44 -4.31 0.52
N TYR A 29 -3.12 -3.85 -0.70
CA TYR A 29 -3.77 -4.32 -1.91
C TYR A 29 -3.61 -5.83 -2.08
N SER A 30 -2.37 -6.32 -1.93
CA SER A 30 -2.05 -7.75 -2.04
C SER A 30 -2.80 -8.57 -1.00
N PHE A 31 -2.91 -8.07 0.24
CA PHE A 31 -3.68 -8.76 1.28
C PHE A 31 -5.16 -8.90 0.90
N LEU A 32 -5.78 -7.80 0.47
CA LEU A 32 -7.19 -7.79 0.09
C LEU A 32 -7.47 -8.67 -1.11
N GLU A 33 -6.62 -8.60 -2.14
CA GLU A 33 -6.75 -9.44 -3.34
C GLU A 33 -6.72 -10.93 -3.00
N MET A 34 -5.84 -11.34 -2.06
CA MET A 34 -5.68 -12.75 -1.69
C MET A 34 -6.72 -13.27 -0.71
N HIS A 35 -7.32 -12.41 0.13
CA HIS A 35 -8.15 -12.84 1.26
C HIS A 35 -9.60 -12.36 1.19
N SER A 36 -9.95 -11.64 0.14
CA SER A 36 -11.25 -11.00 0.02
C SER A 36 -11.83 -11.24 -1.36
N ASN A 37 -12.31 -12.48 -1.57
CA ASN A 37 -12.89 -12.95 -2.84
C ASN A 37 -14.06 -12.10 -3.38
N GLU A 38 -14.64 -11.20 -2.57
CA GLU A 38 -15.84 -10.43 -2.92
C GLU A 38 -15.74 -8.94 -2.59
N THR A 39 -14.56 -8.47 -2.17
CA THR A 39 -14.42 -7.13 -1.60
C THR A 39 -13.75 -6.17 -2.57
N LEU A 40 -14.32 -4.96 -2.67
CA LEU A 40 -13.71 -3.84 -3.38
C LEU A 40 -12.33 -3.53 -2.77
N ASN A 41 -11.30 -3.57 -3.62
CA ASN A 41 -9.96 -3.20 -3.21
C ASN A 41 -9.88 -1.69 -2.94
N ILE A 42 -8.95 -1.28 -2.09
CA ILE A 42 -8.80 0.11 -1.62
C ILE A 42 -8.28 1.07 -2.70
N MET A 43 -7.80 0.53 -3.82
CA MET A 43 -7.39 1.29 -5.00
C MET A 43 -7.80 0.53 -6.26
N SER A 44 -7.92 1.25 -7.37
CA SER A 44 -8.17 0.64 -8.69
C SER A 44 -6.96 -0.15 -9.21
N GLN A 45 -7.19 -1.06 -10.16
CA GLN A 45 -6.10 -1.78 -10.85
C GLN A 45 -5.08 -0.83 -11.48
N ARG A 46 -5.53 0.31 -11.99
CA ARG A 46 -4.65 1.33 -12.57
C ARG A 46 -3.71 1.91 -11.51
N GLU A 47 -4.26 2.34 -10.38
CA GLU A 47 -3.46 2.87 -9.25
C GLU A 47 -2.48 1.83 -8.73
N PHE A 48 -2.90 0.57 -8.63
CA PHE A 48 -2.00 -0.53 -8.27
C PHE A 48 -0.84 -0.67 -9.25
N ASN A 49 -1.11 -0.68 -10.56
CA ASN A 49 -0.06 -0.78 -11.59
C ASN A 49 0.92 0.41 -11.53
N GLU A 50 0.41 1.61 -11.26
CA GLU A 50 1.24 2.80 -11.08
C GLU A 50 2.12 2.70 -9.81
N THR A 51 1.56 2.22 -8.70
CA THR A 51 2.31 1.92 -7.46
C THR A 51 3.40 0.88 -7.71
N VAL A 52 3.09 -0.23 -8.37
CA VAL A 52 4.07 -1.27 -8.73
C VAL A 52 5.19 -0.67 -9.58
N SER A 53 4.85 0.15 -10.57
CA SER A 53 5.83 0.79 -11.46
C SER A 53 6.77 1.71 -10.68
N ARG A 54 6.25 2.54 -9.76
CA ARG A 54 7.08 3.43 -8.92
C ARG A 54 7.99 2.65 -7.98
N LEU A 55 7.48 1.59 -7.35
CA LEU A 55 8.28 0.73 -6.49
C LEU A 55 9.41 0.02 -7.25
N LEU A 56 9.15 -0.43 -8.48
CA LEU A 56 10.17 -1.05 -9.34
C LEU A 56 11.25 -0.05 -9.77
N GLN A 57 10.83 1.13 -10.23
CA GLN A 57 11.74 2.17 -10.70
C GLN A 57 12.69 2.66 -9.59
N ASN A 58 12.25 2.60 -8.34
CA ASN A 58 13.01 3.06 -7.17
C ASN A 58 13.47 1.90 -6.29
N TRP A 59 13.52 0.67 -6.79
CA TRP A 59 13.74 -0.53 -5.97
C TRP A 59 15.00 -0.45 -5.10
N ASP A 60 16.09 0.05 -5.67
CA ASP A 60 17.38 0.15 -5.00
C ASP A 60 17.44 1.32 -4.00
N ASP A 61 16.54 2.31 -4.17
CA ASP A 61 16.47 3.55 -3.38
C ASP A 61 15.17 3.66 -2.56
N LEU A 62 14.50 2.54 -2.26
CA LEU A 62 13.28 2.57 -1.48
C LEU A 62 13.54 3.10 -0.05
N PRO A 63 12.69 3.98 0.49
CA PRO A 63 12.83 4.51 1.84
C PRO A 63 12.64 3.40 2.89
N GLU A 64 13.08 3.67 4.12
CA GLU A 64 12.84 2.75 5.23
C GLU A 64 11.35 2.69 5.56
N HIS A 65 10.78 1.48 5.57
CA HIS A 65 9.40 1.24 5.93
C HIS A 65 9.32 -0.07 6.72
N LYS A 66 8.56 -0.08 7.81
CA LYS A 66 8.44 -1.23 8.73
C LYS A 66 8.10 -2.55 8.02
N ASP A 67 7.35 -2.47 6.93
CA ASP A 67 6.87 -3.61 6.15
C ASP A 67 7.64 -3.81 4.83
N LYS A 68 8.71 -3.03 4.57
CA LYS A 68 9.53 -3.13 3.34
C LYS A 68 10.08 -4.53 3.13
N CYS A 69 10.39 -5.25 4.21
CA CYS A 69 10.91 -6.62 4.18
C CYS A 69 9.94 -7.64 3.56
N LEU A 70 8.64 -7.30 3.44
CA LEU A 70 7.63 -8.14 2.81
C LEU A 70 7.68 -8.04 1.29
N LEU A 71 8.24 -6.96 0.74
CA LEU A 71 8.33 -6.78 -0.70
C LEU A 71 9.16 -7.87 -1.36
N ARG A 72 8.77 -8.21 -2.59
CA ARG A 72 9.48 -9.18 -3.43
C ARG A 72 9.55 -8.62 -4.85
N LYS A 73 10.77 -8.36 -5.32
CA LYS A 73 11.01 -7.75 -6.63
C LYS A 73 10.39 -8.56 -7.77
N GLU A 74 10.46 -9.89 -7.68
CA GLU A 74 9.87 -10.82 -8.65
C GLU A 74 8.36 -10.61 -8.84
N TRP A 75 7.61 -10.38 -7.75
CA TRP A 75 6.16 -10.16 -7.81
C TRP A 75 5.82 -8.81 -8.41
N LEU A 76 6.60 -7.78 -8.05
CA LEU A 76 6.49 -6.47 -8.69
C LEU A 76 6.76 -6.56 -10.20
N LEU A 77 7.80 -7.28 -10.63
CA LEU A 77 8.13 -7.48 -12.05
C LEU A 77 7.02 -8.19 -12.84
N MET A 78 6.30 -9.09 -12.19
CA MET A 78 5.13 -9.78 -12.76
C MET A 78 3.86 -8.93 -12.74
N GLY A 79 3.88 -7.74 -12.11
CA GLY A 79 2.66 -6.95 -11.86
C GLY A 79 1.69 -7.66 -10.91
N GLY A 80 2.19 -8.57 -10.08
CA GLY A 80 1.38 -9.46 -9.26
C GLY A 80 1.29 -9.04 -7.79
N CYS A 81 0.26 -9.56 -7.12
CA CYS A 81 0.09 -9.44 -5.68
C CYS A 81 0.99 -10.43 -4.93
N LEU A 82 1.38 -10.07 -3.71
CA LEU A 82 2.14 -10.95 -2.84
C LEU A 82 1.30 -12.18 -2.43
N PRO A 83 1.83 -13.42 -2.56
CA PRO A 83 1.08 -14.66 -2.35
C PRO A 83 0.98 -15.06 -0.87
N TYR A 84 1.28 -14.15 0.05
CA TYR A 84 1.39 -14.49 1.46
C TYR A 84 0.04 -14.91 2.06
N ASP A 85 0.07 -15.87 2.98
CA ASP A 85 -1.09 -16.20 3.81
C ASP A 85 -1.29 -15.13 4.90
N ALA A 86 -2.52 -14.92 5.35
CA ALA A 86 -2.90 -13.94 6.37
C ALA A 86 -2.00 -13.95 7.63
N ALA A 87 -1.35 -15.05 7.98
CA ALA A 87 -0.41 -15.19 9.09
C ALA A 87 0.92 -14.44 8.89
N VAL A 88 1.32 -14.18 7.64
CA VAL A 88 2.55 -13.45 7.31
C VAL A 88 2.30 -11.93 7.28
N TYR A 89 1.06 -11.50 7.02
CA TYR A 89 0.73 -10.09 7.02
C TYR A 89 0.69 -9.52 8.45
N PRO A 90 1.37 -8.39 8.72
CA PRO A 90 1.34 -7.74 10.03
C PRO A 90 -0.09 -7.46 10.48
N GLU A 91 -0.37 -7.64 11.77
CA GLU A 91 -1.71 -7.44 12.34
C GLU A 91 -2.26 -6.04 12.05
N GLY A 92 -1.40 -5.02 12.04
CA GLY A 92 -1.78 -3.66 11.67
C GLY A 92 -2.29 -3.54 10.24
N VAL A 93 -1.64 -4.20 9.27
CA VAL A 93 -2.08 -4.22 7.86
C VAL A 93 -3.45 -4.87 7.76
N ARG A 94 -3.65 -6.02 8.43
CA ARG A 94 -4.94 -6.73 8.41
C ARG A 94 -6.07 -5.86 8.96
N LYS A 95 -5.87 -5.25 10.14
CA LYS A 95 -6.88 -4.40 10.77
C LYS A 95 -7.23 -3.18 9.92
N ILE A 96 -6.22 -2.52 9.35
CA ILE A 96 -6.43 -1.33 8.50
C ILE A 96 -7.17 -1.72 7.21
N ALA A 97 -6.72 -2.79 6.53
CA ALA A 97 -7.34 -3.25 5.30
C ALA A 97 -8.82 -3.60 5.50
N ILE A 98 -9.15 -4.34 6.57
CA ILE A 98 -10.54 -4.67 6.93
C ILE A 98 -11.35 -3.40 7.24
N SER A 99 -10.77 -2.45 7.99
CA SER A 99 -11.45 -1.21 8.34
C SER A 99 -11.77 -0.35 7.11
N TRP A 100 -10.84 -0.21 6.18
CA TRP A 100 -11.01 0.63 4.99
C TRP A 100 -12.02 0.04 4.01
N VAL A 101 -12.00 -1.28 3.86
CA VAL A 101 -13.05 -2.02 3.15
C VAL A 101 -14.43 -1.69 3.71
N ALA A 102 -14.60 -1.75 5.04
CA ALA A 102 -15.89 -1.49 5.67
C ALA A 102 -16.38 -0.05 5.39
N SER A 103 -15.47 0.92 5.36
CA SER A 103 -15.78 2.31 4.99
C SER A 103 -16.23 2.44 3.53
N ILE A 104 -15.52 1.81 2.58
CA ILE A 104 -15.88 1.85 1.15
C ILE A 104 -17.27 1.26 0.91
N VAL A 105 -17.60 0.15 1.56
CA VAL A 105 -18.92 -0.48 1.44
C VAL A 105 -20.01 0.44 2.04
N SER A 106 -19.73 1.08 3.18
CA SER A 106 -20.66 2.02 3.80
C SER A 106 -20.95 3.24 2.92
N GLU A 107 -19.96 3.76 2.19
CA GLU A 107 -20.14 4.90 1.29
C GLU A 107 -20.98 4.58 0.05
N LYS A 108 -20.99 3.32 -0.42
CA LYS A 108 -21.79 2.90 -1.58
C LYS A 108 -23.26 2.62 -1.27
N LEU A 109 -23.62 2.50 0.02
CA LEU A 109 -24.98 2.23 0.48
C LEU A 109 -25.77 3.51 0.82
N HIS A 110 -25.11 4.68 0.80
CA HIS A 110 -25.69 6.01 1.01
C HIS A 110 -25.75 6.79 -0.30
#